data_AF-A0A831YBQ0-F1
#
_entry.id   AF-A0A831YBQ0-F1
#
_cell.length_a   1.000
_cell.length_b   1.000
_cell.length_c   1.000
_cell.angle_alpha   90.00
_cell.angle_beta   90.00
_cell.angle_gamma   90.00
#
_symmetry.space_group_name_H-M   'P 1'
#
loop_
_entity.id
_entity.type
_entity.pdbx_description
1 polymer ?
#
loop_
_entity_poly.entity_id
_entity_poly.type
_entity_poly.pdbx_seq_one_letter_code
_entity_poly.pdbx_strand_id
1 'polypeptide(L)'
;MYVQYVRYTPVGEYLRLVILQRLARGPAPIEEVDELAKRAVEKLGIRYNWRVWPKLLDGEVEIRDGTAVITPRGRWILEQTGEEVAEYVKKTLGVVL
;
A
#
# COMPACT_ATOMS: atom_id res chain seq x y z
N MET A 1 13.26 17.21 -8.84
CA MET A 1 11.85 17.32 -8.40
C MET A 1 11.77 16.65 -7.03
N TYR A 2 11.48 17.40 -5.96
CA TYR A 2 11.36 16.81 -4.63
C TYR A 2 10.11 15.93 -4.61
N VAL A 3 10.30 14.61 -4.64
CA VAL A 3 9.18 13.67 -4.49
C VAL A 3 8.76 13.74 -3.03
N GLN A 4 7.61 14.34 -2.78
CA GLN A 4 6.98 14.24 -1.46
C GLN A 4 6.63 12.76 -1.24
N TYR A 5 7.42 12.09 -0.41
CA TYR A 5 7.38 10.63 -0.22
C TYR A 5 6.26 10.18 0.72
N VAL A 6 5.76 11.08 1.58
CA VAL A 6 4.56 10.86 2.42
C VAL A 6 3.38 11.62 1.84
N ARG A 7 2.33 10.89 1.46
CA ARG A 7 1.06 11.40 0.91
C ARG A 7 -0.11 11.17 1.86
N TYR A 8 -0.03 10.14 2.69
CA TYR A 8 -1.11 9.69 3.56
C TYR A 8 -0.69 9.67 5.03
N THR A 9 -1.65 9.38 5.91
CA THR A 9 -1.36 9.02 7.31
C THR A 9 -0.37 7.85 7.36
N PRO A 10 0.39 7.66 8.45
CA PRO A 10 1.32 6.53 8.59
C PRO A 10 0.70 5.16 8.25
N VAL A 11 -0.55 4.94 8.67
CA VAL A 11 -1.30 3.70 8.40
C VAL A 11 -1.66 3.55 6.92
N GLY A 12 -2.00 4.67 6.28
CA GLY A 12 -2.27 4.72 4.85
C GLY A 12 -1.01 4.44 4.03
N GLU A 13 0.14 5.01 4.40
CA GLU A 13 1.42 4.69 3.77
C GLU A 13 1.83 3.24 3.98
N TYR A 14 1.58 2.69 5.17
CA TYR A 14 1.81 1.28 5.43
C TYR A 14 0.95 0.37 4.54
N LEU A 15 -0.36 0.64 4.46
CA LEU A 15 -1.27 -0.09 3.56
C LEU A 15 -0.82 -0.01 2.10
N ARG A 16 -0.51 1.20 1.65
CA ARG A 16 -0.01 1.46 0.31
C ARG A 16 1.24 0.65 0.00
N LEU A 17 2.23 0.70 0.87
CA LEU A 17 3.49 0.00 0.67
C LEU A 17 3.29 -1.53 0.60
N VAL A 18 2.55 -2.10 1.55
CA VAL A 18 2.28 -3.55 1.60
C VAL A 18 1.55 -4.03 0.34
N ILE A 19 0.52 -3.29 -0.09
CA ILE A 19 -0.27 -3.65 -1.27
C ILE A 19 0.55 -3.51 -2.54
N LEU A 20 1.27 -2.40 -2.73
CA LEU A 20 2.11 -2.20 -3.91
C LEU A 20 3.23 -3.25 -3.98
N GLN A 21 3.90 -3.59 -2.87
CA GLN A 21 4.89 -4.65 -2.83
C GLN A 21 4.31 -6.02 -3.22
N ARG A 22 3.09 -6.32 -2.78
CA ARG A 22 2.40 -7.55 -3.19
C ARG A 22 2.10 -7.56 -4.68
N LEU A 23 1.56 -6.47 -5.23
CA LEU A 23 1.17 -6.38 -6.63
C LEU A 23 2.36 -6.21 -7.58
N ALA A 24 3.51 -5.73 -7.09
CA ALA A 24 4.75 -5.68 -7.86
C ALA A 24 5.24 -7.07 -8.30
N ARG A 25 4.90 -8.12 -7.56
CA ARG A 25 5.17 -9.53 -7.87
C ARG A 25 4.23 -10.12 -8.93
N GLY A 26 3.13 -9.45 -9.20
CA GLY A 26 2.12 -9.86 -10.17
C GLY A 26 0.70 -9.50 -9.73
N PRO A 27 -0.26 -9.52 -10.67
CA PRO A 27 -1.69 -9.34 -10.39
C PRO A 27 -2.20 -10.26 -9.27
N ALA A 28 -3.23 -9.82 -8.55
CA ALA A 28 -3.85 -10.60 -7.49
C ALA A 28 -5.38 -10.39 -7.48
N PRO A 29 -6.18 -11.40 -7.06
CA PRO A 29 -7.60 -11.19 -6.78
C PRO A 29 -7.83 -10.10 -5.73
N ILE A 30 -8.90 -9.32 -5.87
CA ILE A 30 -9.26 -8.27 -4.90
C ILE A 30 -9.38 -8.84 -3.49
N GLU A 31 -9.96 -10.03 -3.36
CA GLU A 31 -10.17 -10.71 -2.08
C GLU A 31 -8.84 -11.00 -1.36
N GLU A 32 -7.80 -11.32 -2.13
CA GLU A 32 -6.45 -11.52 -1.58
C GLU A 32 -5.88 -10.20 -1.06
N VAL A 33 -6.07 -9.11 -1.81
CA VAL A 33 -5.61 -7.77 -1.42
C VAL A 33 -6.39 -7.24 -0.21
N ASP A 34 -7.69 -7.51 -0.14
CA ASP A 34 -8.55 -7.19 1.01
C ASP A 34 -8.07 -7.89 2.28
N GLU A 35 -7.80 -9.19 2.20
CA GLU A 35 -7.27 -9.95 3.33
C GLU A 35 -5.87 -9.47 3.75
N LEU A 36 -5.03 -9.10 2.79
CA LEU A 36 -3.72 -8.49 3.06
C LEU A 36 -3.88 -7.14 3.80
N ALA A 37 -4.75 -6.26 3.31
CA ALA A 37 -5.01 -4.95 3.89
C ALA A 37 -5.59 -5.07 5.32
N LYS A 38 -6.53 -5.99 5.51
CA LYS A 38 -7.12 -6.31 6.81
C LYS A 38 -6.07 -6.78 7.79
N ARG A 39 -5.27 -7.79 7.43
CA ARG A 39 -4.19 -8.32 8.28
C ARG A 39 -3.15 -7.26 8.63
N ALA A 40 -2.80 -6.39 7.68
CA ALA A 40 -1.88 -5.28 7.92
C ALA A 40 -2.44 -4.33 9.01
N VAL A 41 -3.69 -3.91 8.89
CA VAL A 41 -4.32 -3.04 9.90
C VAL A 41 -4.50 -3.75 11.24
N GLU A 42 -4.92 -5.01 11.26
CA GLU A 42 -5.12 -5.78 12.50
C GLU A 42 -3.81 -5.93 13.30
N LYS A 43 -2.68 -6.13 12.62
CA LYS A 43 -1.35 -6.20 13.26
C LYS A 43 -0.97 -4.92 14.01
N LEU A 44 -1.50 -3.77 13.60
CA LEU A 44 -1.25 -2.49 14.26
C LEU A 44 -2.07 -2.31 15.54
N GLY A 45 -3.10 -3.15 15.78
CA GLY A 45 -3.96 -3.02 16.96
C GLY A 45 -4.79 -1.74 17.00
N ILE A 46 -4.96 -1.06 15.86
CA ILE A 46 -5.68 0.21 15.75
C ILE A 46 -6.99 0.05 14.98
N ARG A 47 -7.95 0.94 15.28
CA ARG A 47 -9.19 1.04 14.52
C ARG A 47 -8.96 1.87 13.25
N TYR A 48 -8.68 1.18 12.14
CA TYR A 48 -8.58 1.79 10.82
C TYR A 48 -9.45 1.02 9.81
N ASN A 49 -10.11 1.73 8.89
CA ASN A 49 -10.93 1.08 7.87
C ASN A 49 -10.04 0.61 6.71
N TRP A 50 -9.63 -0.66 6.71
CA TRP A 50 -8.79 -1.24 5.64
C TRP A 50 -9.47 -1.25 4.26
N ARG A 51 -10.81 -1.22 4.19
CA ARG A 51 -11.59 -1.22 2.94
C ARG A 51 -11.42 0.05 2.10
N VAL A 52 -10.75 1.07 2.63
CA VAL A 52 -10.47 2.31 1.88
C VAL A 52 -9.36 2.14 0.86
N TRP A 53 -8.62 1.03 0.87
CA TRP A 53 -7.44 0.84 0.03
C TRP A 53 -7.70 1.03 -1.48
N PRO A 54 -8.84 0.62 -2.08
CA PRO A 54 -9.04 0.83 -3.52
C PRO A 54 -9.07 2.31 -3.89
N LYS A 55 -9.68 3.13 -3.02
CA LYS A 55 -9.73 4.59 -3.18
C LYS A 55 -8.41 5.25 -2.80
N LEU A 56 -7.72 4.73 -1.78
CA LEU A 56 -6.43 5.23 -1.32
C LEU A 56 -5.35 5.09 -2.42
N LEU A 57 -5.43 4.01 -3.21
CA LEU A 57 -4.44 3.67 -4.23
C LEU A 57 -4.93 4.00 -5.65
N ASP A 58 -5.89 4.91 -5.77
CA ASP A 58 -6.39 5.36 -7.06
C ASP A 58 -5.25 5.89 -7.94
N GLY A 59 -5.17 5.37 -9.16
CA GLY A 59 -4.09 5.63 -10.13
C GLY A 59 -2.76 4.90 -9.87
N GLU A 60 -2.56 4.28 -8.71
CA GLU A 60 -1.39 3.42 -8.40
C GLU A 60 -1.72 1.94 -8.54
N VAL A 61 -2.98 1.58 -8.29
CA VAL A 61 -3.55 0.27 -8.53
C VAL A 61 -4.77 0.44 -9.41
N GLU A 62 -4.93 -0.48 -10.36
CA GLU A 62 -6.12 -0.60 -11.19
C GLU A 62 -6.82 -1.91 -10.89
N ILE A 63 -8.15 -1.89 -10.90
CA ILE A 63 -8.99 -3.06 -10.69
C ILE A 63 -9.73 -3.36 -11.98
N ARG A 64 -9.54 -4.57 -12.53
CA ARG A 64 -10.22 -5.06 -13.72
C ARG A 64 -10.67 -6.51 -13.48
N ASP A 65 -11.93 -6.79 -13.73
CA ASP A 65 -12.49 -8.15 -13.65
C ASP A 65 -12.18 -8.88 -12.33
N GLY A 66 -12.32 -8.19 -11.20
CA GLY A 66 -12.03 -8.77 -9.88
C GLY A 66 -10.53 -8.93 -9.55
N THR A 67 -9.65 -8.44 -10.43
CA THR A 67 -8.20 -8.54 -10.28
C THR A 67 -7.58 -7.17 -10.09
N ALA A 68 -6.78 -7.01 -9.05
CA ALA A 68 -5.97 -5.83 -8.80
C ALA A 68 -4.61 -5.95 -9.50
N VAL A 69 -4.18 -4.87 -10.15
CA VAL A 69 -2.94 -4.78 -10.91
C VAL A 69 -2.23 -3.46 -10.57
N ILE A 70 -0.93 -3.51 -10.28
CA ILE A 70 -0.14 -2.30 -10.09
C ILE A 70 -0.01 -1.55 -11.43
N THR A 71 -0.29 -0.25 -11.44
CA THR A 71 -0.13 0.57 -12.64
C THR A 71 1.35 0.89 -12.88
N PRO A 72 1.75 1.32 -14.09
CA PRO A 72 3.11 1.82 -14.32
C PRO A 72 3.48 2.96 -13.36
N ARG A 73 2.52 3.83 -13.04
CA ARG A 73 2.70 4.90 -12.04
C ARG A 73 2.92 4.34 -10.64
N GLY A 74 2.11 3.38 -10.20
CA GLY A 74 2.26 2.74 -8.90
C GLY A 74 3.60 2.05 -8.75
N ARG A 75 4.05 1.33 -9.80
CA ARG A 75 5.36 0.69 -9.86
C ARG A 75 6.49 1.71 -9.77
N TRP A 76 6.43 2.77 -10.58
CA TRP A 76 7.44 3.83 -10.53
C TRP A 76 7.52 4.47 -9.14
N ILE A 77 6.39 4.78 -8.50
CA ILE A 77 6.43 5.37 -7.15
C ILE A 77 7.01 4.37 -6.13
N LEU A 78 6.61 3.10 -6.19
CA LEU A 78 7.17 2.07 -5.30
C LEU A 78 8.69 1.98 -5.44
N GLU A 79 9.21 2.02 -6.67
CA GLU A 79 10.65 1.98 -6.95
C GLU A 79 11.38 3.25 -6.49
N GLN A 80 10.73 4.42 -6.56
CA GLN A 80 11.36 5.69 -6.21
C GLN A 80 11.28 6.06 -4.72
N THR A 81 10.29 5.55 -3.99
CA THR A 81 10.04 5.98 -2.59
C THR A 81 9.82 4.81 -1.62
N GLY A 82 9.96 3.57 -2.07
CA GLY A 82 9.60 2.40 -1.26
C GLY A 82 10.44 2.29 0.01
N GLU A 83 11.74 2.58 -0.08
CA GLU A 83 12.66 2.50 1.07
C GLU A 83 12.40 3.62 2.09
N GLU A 84 12.24 4.85 1.63
CA GLU A 84 11.96 6.01 2.49
C GLU A 84 10.61 5.86 3.21
N VAL A 85 9.59 5.36 2.50
CA VAL A 85 8.28 5.07 3.09
C VAL A 85 8.38 3.92 4.09
N ALA A 86 9.14 2.86 3.80
CA ALA A 86 9.37 1.76 4.74
C ALA A 86 10.04 2.25 6.03
N GLU A 87 11.06 3.10 5.90
CA GLU A 87 11.75 3.68 7.06
C GLU A 87 10.83 4.60 7.87
N TYR A 88 10.04 5.46 7.20
CA TYR A 88 9.05 6.32 7.84
C TYR A 88 8.00 5.52 8.63
N VAL A 89 7.44 4.49 8.00
CA VAL A 89 6.44 3.60 8.60
C VAL A 89 7.04 2.85 9.79
N LYS A 90 8.26 2.32 9.66
CA LYS A 90 8.96 1.68 10.77
C LYS A 90 9.16 2.61 11.96
N LYS A 91 9.65 3.84 11.72
CA LYS A 91 9.87 4.84 12.77
C LYS A 91 8.58 5.26 13.48
N THR A 92 7.47 5.32 12.73
CA THR A 92 6.21 5.87 13.25
C THR A 92 5.28 4.82 13.84
N LEU A 93 5.23 3.62 13.26
CA LEU A 93 4.32 2.55 13.65
C LEU A 93 5.03 1.37 14.34
N GLY A 94 6.36 1.33 14.35
CA GLY A 94 7.12 0.23 14.97
C GLY A 94 7.04 -1.10 14.22
N VAL A 95 6.57 -1.10 12.97
CA VAL A 95 6.44 -2.31 12.14
C VAL A 95 7.69 -2.57 11.31
N VAL A 96 7.96 -3.85 11.05
CA VAL A 96 8.98 -4.30 10.10
C VAL A 96 8.26 -4.86 8.87
N LEU A 97 8.67 -4.39 7.71
CA LEU A 97 8.11 -4.69 6.39
C LEU A 97 9.00 -5.68 5.63
#